data_AF-A0A4R5UJI8-F1
#
_entry.id   AF-A0A4R5UJI8-F1
#
_cell.length_a   1.000
_cell.length_b   1.000
_cell.length_c   1.000
_cell.angle_alpha   90.00
_cell.angle_beta   90.00
_cell.angle_gamma   90.00
#
_symmetry.space_group_name_H-M   'P 1'
#
loop_
_entity.id
_entity.type
_entity.pdbx_description
1 polymer ?
#
loop_
_entity_poly.entity_id
_entity_poly.type
_entity_poly.pdbx_seq_one_letter_code
_entity_poly.pdbx_strand_id
1 'polypeptide(L)' 'MGPLSDTKPRREEATKENIAYIRQMLAELRQVAVGEGADMLCYLIEMAYVEAGDVQTGRRPRSVFHRERDKPTGMPV' A
#
# COMPACT_ATOMS: atom_id res chain seq x y z
N MET A 1 18.74 33.22 0.92
CA MET A 1 19.48 31.95 0.84
C MET A 1 18.85 30.99 1.85
N GLY A 2 18.11 29.97 1.41
CA GLY A 2 17.45 28.98 2.29
C GLY A 2 18.42 27.93 2.85
N PRO A 3 17.93 27.02 3.71
CA PRO A 3 17.62 25.70 3.18
C PRO A 3 16.26 25.16 3.67
N LEU A 4 15.43 24.73 2.73
CA LEU A 4 14.14 24.05 2.94
C LEU A 4 14.13 22.84 1.99
N SER A 5 14.72 21.69 2.36
CA SER A 5 14.58 20.47 1.54
C SER A 5 15.03 19.11 2.12
N ASP A 6 15.72 19.01 3.26
CA ASP A 6 16.35 17.73 3.68
C ASP A 6 15.42 16.66 4.31
N THR A 7 14.17 16.97 4.66
CA THR A 7 13.30 16.04 5.42
C THR A 7 12.45 15.11 4.55
N LYS A 8 12.22 15.45 3.28
CA LYS A 8 11.44 14.63 2.34
C LYS A 8 12.13 13.33 1.89
N PRO A 9 13.41 13.33 1.45
CA PRO A 9 14.01 12.13 0.83
C PRO A 9 14.09 10.95 1.81
N ARG A 10 14.48 11.19 3.06
CA ARG A 10 14.57 10.15 4.10
C ARG A 10 13.23 9.47 4.39
N ARG A 11 12.10 10.19 4.27
CA ARG A 11 10.76 9.63 4.50
C ARG A 11 10.27 8.77 3.33
N GLU A 12 10.68 9.11 2.12
CA GLU A 12 10.40 8.34 0.90
C GLU A 12 11.22 7.06 0.85
N GLU A 13 12.49 7.10 1.23
CA GLU A 13 13.35 5.92 1.38
C GLU A 13 12.80 4.95 2.42
N ALA A 14 12.53 5.42 3.64
CA ALA A 14 11.91 4.60 4.68
C ALA A 14 10.56 4.03 4.25
N THR A 15 9.80 4.75 3.42
CA THR A 15 8.57 4.23 2.83
C THR A 15 8.84 3.08 1.87
N LYS A 16 9.79 3.22 0.95
CA LYS A 16 10.14 2.17 -0.02
C LYS A 16 10.65 0.92 0.67
N GLU A 17 11.45 1.09 1.72
CA GLU A 17 11.94 0.00 2.57
C GLU A 17 10.79 -0.72 3.28
N ASN A 18 9.86 0.03 3.90
CA ASN A 18 8.69 -0.56 4.55
C ASN A 18 7.79 -1.33 3.57
N ILE A 19 7.62 -0.83 2.34
CA ILE A 19 6.85 -1.54 1.30
C ILE A 19 7.59 -2.80 0.84
N ALA A 20 8.92 -2.74 0.67
CA ALA A 20 9.72 -3.92 0.35
C ALA A 20 9.59 -4.99 1.44
N TYR A 21 9.63 -4.59 2.71
CA TYR A 21 9.40 -5.47 3.85
C TYR A 21 8.00 -6.11 3.83
N ILE A 22 6.95 -5.33 3.55
CA ILE A 22 5.59 -5.86 3.38
C ILE A 22 5.53 -6.90 2.25
N ARG A 23 6.19 -6.66 1.12
CA ARG A 23 6.24 -7.63 0.01
C ARG A 23 6.92 -8.93 0.42
N GLN A 24 7.96 -8.87 1.23
CA GLN A 24 8.60 -10.08 1.77
C GLN A 24 7.62 -10.87 2.65
N MET A 25 6.97 -10.21 3.61
CA MET A 25 5.98 -10.87 4.48
C MET A 25 4.83 -11.50 3.68
N LEU A 26 4.33 -10.82 2.65
CA LEU A 26 3.28 -11.37 1.78
C LEU A 26 3.74 -12.62 1.03
N ALA A 27 5.01 -12.67 0.60
CA ALA A 27 5.56 -13.87 -0.05
C ALA A 27 5.64 -15.07 0.91
N GLU A 28 6.02 -14.83 2.17
CA GLU A 28 6.05 -15.85 3.22
C GLU A 28 4.64 -16.34 3.57
N LEU A 29 3.69 -15.42 3.79
CA LEU A 29 2.30 -15.75 4.11
C LEU A 29 1.61 -16.53 2.99
N ARG A 30 1.94 -16.25 1.73
CA ARG A 30 1.41 -17.02 0.59
C ARG A 30 1.82 -18.48 0.66
N GLN A 31 3.06 -18.78 1.07
CA GLN A 31 3.52 -20.17 1.20
C GLN A 31 2.75 -20.90 2.30
N VAL A 32 2.48 -20.24 3.42
CA VAL A 32 1.65 -20.78 4.50
C VAL A 32 0.22 -21.04 4.01
N ALA A 33 -0.41 -20.06 3.35
CA ALA A 33 -1.77 -20.22 2.84
C ALA A 33 -1.91 -21.35 1.83
N VAL A 34 -0.90 -21.55 0.96
CA VAL A 34 -0.85 -22.69 0.02
C VAL A 34 -0.69 -24.00 0.77
N GLY A 35 0.17 -24.06 1.80
CA GLY A 35 0.36 -25.26 2.63
C GLY A 35 -0.92 -25.71 3.35
N GLU A 36 -1.76 -24.75 3.74
CA GLU A 36 -3.05 -24.99 4.40
C GLU A 36 -4.22 -25.21 3.42
N GLY A 37 -3.99 -25.13 2.10
CA GLY A 37 -5.06 -25.23 1.10
C GLY A 37 -6.09 -24.09 1.15
N ALA A 38 -5.69 -22.92 1.64
CA ALA A 38 -6.57 -21.76 1.79
C ALA A 38 -6.58 -20.89 0.53
N ASP A 39 -7.26 -21.36 -0.53
CA ASP A 39 -7.23 -20.73 -1.86
C ASP A 39 -7.65 -19.26 -1.86
N MET A 40 -8.72 -18.93 -1.14
CA MET A 40 -9.19 -17.53 -1.03
C MET A 40 -8.17 -16.63 -0.33
N LEU A 41 -7.45 -17.13 0.68
CA LEU A 41 -6.40 -16.37 1.34
C LEU A 41 -5.18 -16.19 0.42
N CYS A 42 -4.80 -17.24 -0.31
CA CYS A 42 -3.73 -17.16 -1.31
C CYS A 42 -4.03 -16.07 -2.35
N TYR A 43 -5.25 -16.03 -2.88
CA TYR A 43 -5.69 -15.00 -3.82
C TYR A 43 -5.56 -13.59 -3.23
N LEU A 44 -6.06 -13.36 -2.02
CA LEU A 44 -6.00 -12.03 -1.38
C LEU A 44 -4.56 -11.58 -1.12
N ILE A 45 -3.68 -12.51 -0.72
CA ILE A 45 -2.25 -12.25 -0.51
C ILE A 45 -1.55 -11.91 -1.83
N GLU A 46 -1.84 -12.63 -2.91
CA GLU A 46 -1.32 -12.33 -4.24
C GLU A 46 -1.75 -10.95 -4.73
N MET A 47 -3.03 -10.60 -4.59
CA MET A 47 -3.54 -9.29 -4.97
C MET A 47 -2.87 -8.17 -4.16
N ALA A 48 -2.67 -8.38 -2.85
CA ALA A 48 -1.95 -7.44 -1.99
C ALA A 48 -0.48 -7.30 -2.39
N TYR A 49 0.18 -8.39 -2.81
CA TYR A 49 1.56 -8.37 -3.27
C TYR A 49 1.74 -7.54 -4.55
N VAL A 50 0.82 -7.70 -5.52
CA VAL A 50 0.80 -6.89 -6.75
C VAL A 50 0.59 -5.41 -6.43
N GLU A 51 -0.38 -5.08 -5.57
CA GLU A 51 -0.64 -3.70 -5.15
C GLU A 51 0.57 -3.06 -4.46
N ALA A 52 1.25 -3.80 -3.58
CA ALA A 52 2.47 -3.32 -2.93
C ALA A 52 3.60 -3.04 -3.94
N GLY A 53 3.72 -3.83 -5.01
CA GLY A 53 4.65 -3.56 -6.11
C GLY A 53 4.31 -2.29 -6.89
N ASP A 54 3.03 -2.07 -7.19
CA ASP A 54 2.53 -0.85 -7.82
C ASP A 54 2.79 0.39 -6.96
N VAL A 55 2.60 0.29 -5.64
CA VAL A 55 2.92 1.37 -4.69
C VAL A 55 4.42 1.63 -4.62
N GLN A 56 5.26 0.58 -4.59
CA GLN A 56 6.72 0.71 -4.52
C GLN A 56 7.30 1.40 -5.75
N THR A 57 6.74 1.12 -6.93
CA THR A 57 7.16 1.74 -8.21
C THR A 57 6.56 3.13 -8.44
N GLY A 58 5.75 3.63 -7.50
CA GLY A 58 5.11 4.94 -7.59
C GLY A 58 3.96 5.00 -8.60
N ARG A 59 3.45 3.85 -9.06
CA ARG A 59 2.37 3.77 -10.06
C ARG A 59 0.98 4.02 -9.48
N ARG A 60 0.80 3.87 -8.15
CA ARG A 60 -0.47 4.13 -7.46
C ARG A 60 -0.29 4.98 -6.20
N PRO A 61 -1.17 5.96 -5.93
CA PRO A 61 -1.19 6.64 -4.65
C PRO A 61 -1.51 5.66 -3.52
N ARG A 62 -0.80 5.77 -2.38
CA ARG A 62 -0.91 4.89 -1.19
C ARG A 62 -2.30 4.80 -0.56
N SER A 63 -3.27 5.56 -1.05
CA SER A 63 -4.65 5.54 -0.58
C SER A 63 -5.62 5.53 -1.76
N VAL A 64 -6.33 4.42 -1.96
CA VAL A 64 -7.60 4.40 -2.71
C VAL A 64 -8.69 5.20 -1.94
N PHE A 65 -8.48 5.43 -0.63
CA PHE A 65 -9.45 6.01 0.30
C PHE A 65 -9.24 7.49 0.69
N HIS A 66 -8.33 8.22 0.05
CA HIS A 66 -8.24 9.68 0.23
C HIS A 66 -8.83 10.43 -0.96
N ARG A 67 -9.95 9.93 -1.48
CA ARG A 67 -10.97 10.83 -2.01
C ARG A 67 -11.82 11.21 -0.82
N GLU A 68 -11.64 12.44 -0.35
CA GLU A 68 -12.67 13.17 0.37
C GLU A 68 -14.02 12.79 -0.26
N ARG A 69 -14.83 12.02 0.47
CA ARG A 69 -16.17 11.69 0.01
C ARG A 69 -16.89 13.03 -0.05
N ASP A 70 -17.21 13.51 -1.26
CA ASP A 70 -18.05 14.68 -1.42
C ASP A 70 -19.29 14.50 -0.54
N LYS A 71 -19.47 15.40 0.45
CA LYS A 71 -20.69 15.44 1.25
C LYS A 71 -21.86 15.54 0.25
N PRO A 72 -22.90 14.69 0.35
CA PRO A 72 -24.06 14.83 -0.51
C PRO A 72 -24.67 16.21 -0.28
N THR A 73 -24.61 17.06 -1.31
CA THR A 73 -25.26 18.37 -1.33
C THR A 73 -26.77 18.15 -1.32
N GLY A 74 -27.44 18.53 -0.22
CA GLY A 74 -28.88 18.78 -0.22
C GLY A 74 -29.72 17.89 0.68
N MET A 75 -29.61 18.07 2.00
CA MET A 75 -30.73 17.79 2.90
C MET A 75 -31.07 19.09 3.65
N PRO A 76 -32.17 19.78 3.33
CA PRO A 76 -32.68 20.86 4.15
C PRO A 76 -33.24 20.27 5.46
N VAL A 77 -32.93 20.93 6.58
CA VAL A 77 -33.59 20.69 7.89
C VAL A 77 -34.97 21.32 7.91
#